data_AF-A0A2N2XMI0-F1
#
_entry.id   AF-A0A2N2XMI0-F1
#
_cell.length_a   1.000
_cell.length_b   1.000
_cell.length_c   1.000
_cell.angle_alpha   90.00
_cell.angle_beta   90.00
_cell.angle_gamma   90.00
#
_symmetry.space_group_name_H-M   'P 1'
#
loop_
_entity.id
_entity.type
_entity.pdbx_description
1 polymer ?
#
loop_
_entity_poly.entity_id
_entity_poly.type
_entity_poly.pdbx_seq_one_letter_code
_entity_poly.pdbx_strand_id
1 'polypeptide(L)'
;MKNLLFCFLLFTTFISNAQTIKLNYIPKGQIIKFTLNNITIITDTTALFSVTDYRPYVTDSNYLQRIRILLTSKKENDTIEISNPFVSFNDSINIPNETYWRIWLSIRILTKENKVVIINSNGNIIRKIKLINEGDKNNCFACKVFIDKMTNEKLFVYEYRRICLGILYQY
;
A
#
# COMPACT_ATOMS: atom_id res chain seq x y z
N MET A 1 -6.68 57.94 -8.90
CA MET A 1 -6.74 56.57 -9.48
C MET A 1 -5.42 55.82 -9.23
N LYS A 2 -5.11 55.40 -8.00
CA LYS A 2 -3.88 54.63 -7.71
C LYS A 2 -4.00 53.52 -6.65
N ASN A 3 -5.17 53.31 -6.04
CA ASN A 3 -5.32 52.35 -4.94
C ASN A 3 -6.20 51.13 -5.25
N LEU A 4 -6.67 50.94 -6.49
CA LEU A 4 -7.48 49.76 -6.84
C LEU A 4 -6.65 48.55 -7.33
N LEU A 5 -5.36 48.74 -7.65
CA LEU A 5 -4.55 47.67 -8.23
C LEU A 5 -4.00 46.66 -7.19
N PHE A 6 -4.04 46.99 -5.90
CA PHE A 6 -3.41 46.15 -4.86
C PHE A 6 -4.33 45.06 -4.33
N CYS A 7 -5.66 45.19 -4.48
CA CYS A 7 -6.60 44.19 -3.98
C CYS A 7 -6.79 42.99 -4.92
N PHE A 8 -6.41 43.09 -6.20
CA PHE A 8 -6.57 42.01 -7.17
C PHE A 8 -5.42 40.99 -7.13
N LEU A 9 -4.27 41.36 -6.58
CA LEU A 9 -3.08 40.49 -6.49
C LEU A 9 -3.11 39.53 -5.29
N LEU A 10 -3.97 39.75 -4.30
CA LEU A 10 -4.07 38.90 -3.10
C LEU A 10 -5.04 37.72 -3.24
N PHE A 11 -5.74 37.58 -4.39
CA PHE A 11 -6.71 36.50 -4.63
C PHE A 11 -6.18 35.31 -5.45
N THR A 12 -4.89 35.28 -5.82
CA THR A 12 -4.38 34.29 -6.79
C THR A 12 -3.52 33.16 -6.21
N THR A 13 -3.35 33.08 -4.90
CA THR A 13 -2.61 32.00 -4.24
C THR A 13 -3.40 31.67 -2.98
N PHE A 14 -4.23 30.64 -2.90
CA PHE A 14 -3.90 29.23 -3.01
C PHE A 14 -5.14 28.48 -3.53
N ILE A 15 -5.26 28.26 -4.84
CA ILE A 15 -6.08 27.14 -5.30
C ILE A 15 -5.21 25.92 -5.02
N SER A 16 -5.27 25.38 -3.79
CA SER A 16 -4.86 24.00 -3.60
C SER A 16 -5.82 23.20 -4.47
N ASN A 17 -5.31 22.76 -5.62
CA ASN A 17 -6.05 21.85 -6.46
C ASN A 17 -6.08 20.55 -5.66
N ALA A 18 -7.08 20.42 -4.80
CA ALA A 18 -7.37 19.18 -4.10
C ALA A 18 -7.72 18.17 -5.18
N GLN A 19 -6.69 17.49 -5.69
CA GLN A 19 -6.86 16.48 -6.70
C GLN A 19 -7.59 15.32 -6.03
N THR A 20 -8.90 15.27 -6.22
CA THR A 20 -9.72 14.15 -5.75
C THR A 20 -9.27 12.92 -6.52
N ILE A 21 -8.41 12.11 -5.91
CA ILE A 21 -7.95 10.86 -6.51
C ILE A 21 -9.12 9.90 -6.54
N LYS A 22 -9.66 9.68 -7.73
CA LYS A 22 -10.74 8.71 -7.94
C LYS A 22 -10.16 7.31 -7.96
N LEU A 23 -10.67 6.44 -7.09
CA LEU A 23 -10.38 5.01 -7.16
C LEU A 23 -10.93 4.42 -8.46
N ASN A 24 -10.32 3.32 -8.92
CA ASN A 24 -10.78 2.60 -10.13
C ASN A 24 -12.13 1.88 -9.94
N TYR A 25 -12.74 2.03 -8.77
CA TYR A 25 -14.01 1.44 -8.36
C TYR A 25 -14.73 2.39 -7.38
N ILE A 26 -16.01 2.14 -7.12
CA ILE A 26 -16.78 2.92 -6.14
C ILE A 26 -16.43 2.40 -4.74
N PRO A 27 -15.78 3.22 -3.87
CA PRO A 27 -15.47 2.79 -2.51
C PRO A 27 -16.77 2.55 -1.73
N LYS A 28 -16.78 1.48 -0.92
CA LYS A 28 -17.92 1.11 -0.05
C LYS A 28 -17.58 1.18 1.43
N GLY A 29 -16.30 1.30 1.76
CA GLY A 29 -15.78 1.51 3.09
C GLY A 29 -15.02 2.81 3.23
N GLN A 30 -14.29 2.93 4.34
CA GLN A 30 -13.46 4.08 4.65
C GLN A 30 -12.19 4.06 3.82
N ILE A 31 -11.75 5.23 3.35
CA ILE A 31 -10.53 5.35 2.56
C ILE A 31 -9.32 5.04 3.45
N ILE A 32 -8.41 4.22 2.92
CA ILE A 32 -7.13 3.93 3.53
C ILE A 32 -6.05 4.40 2.59
N LYS A 33 -5.11 5.17 3.12
CA LYS A 33 -3.94 5.68 2.43
C LYS A 33 -2.67 5.11 3.06
N PHE A 34 -1.90 4.40 2.25
CA PHE A 34 -0.59 3.89 2.61
C PHE A 34 0.49 4.77 1.99
N THR A 35 1.21 5.53 2.81
CA THR A 35 2.33 6.37 2.38
C THR A 35 3.63 5.64 2.70
N LEU A 36 4.09 4.82 1.76
CA LEU A 36 5.20 3.89 1.98
C LEU A 36 6.38 4.31 1.11
N ASN A 37 7.46 4.77 1.72
CA ASN A 37 8.61 5.36 1.03
C ASN A 37 8.16 6.49 0.08
N ASN A 38 8.45 6.35 -1.22
CA ASN A 38 8.19 7.35 -2.25
C ASN A 38 6.85 7.12 -2.97
N ILE A 39 5.99 6.24 -2.47
CA ILE A 39 4.69 5.96 -3.09
C ILE A 39 3.54 6.15 -2.11
N THR A 40 2.43 6.63 -2.64
CA THR A 40 1.14 6.65 -1.96
C THR A 40 0.21 5.64 -2.61
N ILE A 41 -0.38 4.75 -1.82
CA ILE A 41 -1.34 3.75 -2.29
C ILE A 41 -2.67 4.00 -1.61
N ILE A 42 -3.74 4.05 -2.38
CA ILE A 42 -5.07 4.40 -1.90
C ILE A 42 -6.03 3.26 -2.24
N THR A 43 -6.82 2.84 -1.25
CA THR A 43 -7.89 1.82 -1.35
C THR A 43 -8.98 2.16 -0.32
N ASP A 44 -9.90 1.25 -0.07
CA ASP A 44 -10.88 1.35 1.01
C ASP A 44 -10.92 0.08 1.86
N THR A 45 -11.50 0.19 3.06
CA THR A 45 -11.61 -0.95 3.99
C THR A 45 -12.40 -2.11 3.38
N THR A 46 -13.44 -1.87 2.58
CA THR A 46 -14.21 -2.96 1.95
C THR A 46 -13.36 -3.71 0.94
N ALA A 47 -12.63 -3.01 0.07
CA ALA A 47 -11.69 -3.66 -0.83
C ALA A 47 -10.62 -4.45 -0.07
N LEU A 48 -9.97 -3.83 0.92
CA LEU A 48 -8.93 -4.49 1.73
C LEU A 48 -9.41 -5.80 2.35
N PHE A 49 -10.64 -5.83 2.89
CA PHE A 49 -11.20 -7.02 3.52
C PHE A 49 -11.91 -7.98 2.56
N SER A 50 -12.15 -7.57 1.31
CA SER A 50 -12.66 -8.47 0.27
C SER A 50 -11.60 -9.39 -0.30
N VAL A 51 -10.32 -9.08 -0.06
CA VAL A 51 -9.21 -9.88 -0.50
C VAL A 51 -9.04 -11.10 0.40
N THR A 52 -9.61 -12.22 -0.01
CA THR A 52 -9.44 -13.53 0.62
C THR A 52 -8.19 -14.21 0.05
N ASP A 53 -7.01 -13.84 0.53
CA ASP A 53 -5.79 -14.58 0.15
C ASP A 53 -4.73 -14.46 1.25
N TYR A 54 -5.05 -15.00 2.42
CA TYR A 54 -4.01 -15.32 3.39
C TYR A 54 -3.63 -16.77 3.19
N ARG A 55 -2.44 -16.97 2.62
CA ARG A 55 -1.59 -18.18 2.56
C ARG A 55 -2.29 -19.54 2.76
N PRO A 56 -1.98 -20.59 1.97
CA PRO A 56 -2.57 -21.93 2.15
C PRO A 56 -2.42 -22.57 3.55
N TYR A 57 -1.71 -21.94 4.48
CA TYR A 57 -1.46 -22.39 5.85
C TYR A 57 -2.05 -21.49 6.95
N VAL A 58 -2.73 -20.39 6.61
CA VAL A 58 -3.28 -19.45 7.62
C VAL A 58 -4.71 -19.07 7.23
N THR A 59 -5.63 -20.01 7.47
CA THR A 59 -7.08 -19.76 7.57
C THR A 59 -7.44 -19.08 8.89
N ASP A 60 -6.58 -18.22 9.42
CA ASP A 60 -6.81 -17.67 10.75
C ASP A 60 -7.70 -16.43 10.63
N SER A 61 -9.01 -16.65 10.80
CA SER A 61 -10.02 -15.59 10.94
C SER A 61 -9.59 -14.51 11.94
N ASN A 62 -8.77 -14.90 12.93
CA ASN A 62 -8.17 -14.00 13.92
C ASN A 62 -7.26 -12.95 13.28
N TYR A 63 -6.50 -13.25 12.23
CA TYR A 63 -5.56 -12.31 11.64
C TYR A 63 -6.27 -11.13 10.95
N LEU A 64 -7.28 -11.42 10.13
CA LEU A 64 -8.10 -10.37 9.51
C LEU A 64 -8.89 -9.58 10.56
N GLN A 65 -9.35 -10.24 11.61
CA GLN A 65 -10.01 -9.58 12.73
C GLN A 65 -9.07 -8.61 13.47
N ARG A 66 -7.80 -8.99 13.68
CA ARG A 66 -6.78 -8.10 14.27
C ARG A 66 -6.53 -6.87 13.40
N ILE A 67 -6.45 -7.04 12.08
CA ILE A 67 -6.39 -5.88 11.15
C ILE A 67 -7.64 -5.01 11.28
N ARG A 68 -8.84 -5.60 11.36
CA ARG A 68 -10.09 -4.85 11.55
C ARG A 68 -10.09 -4.03 12.83
N ILE A 69 -9.66 -4.61 13.95
CA ILE A 69 -9.55 -3.93 15.24
C ILE A 69 -8.56 -2.78 15.14
N LEU A 70 -7.37 -3.05 14.58
CA LEU A 70 -6.31 -2.06 14.38
C LEU A 70 -6.74 -0.88 13.50
N LEU A 71 -7.49 -1.14 12.43
CA LEU A 71 -7.99 -0.07 11.56
C LEU A 71 -9.15 0.68 12.20
N THR A 72 -9.97 -0.01 13.00
CA THR A 72 -11.09 0.62 13.72
C THR A 72 -10.60 1.58 14.80
N SER A 73 -9.50 1.28 15.48
CA SER A 73 -8.89 2.20 16.47
C SER A 73 -8.24 3.44 15.85
N LYS A 74 -8.06 3.47 14.52
CA LYS A 74 -7.48 4.60 13.77
C LYS A 74 -8.53 5.48 13.07
N LYS A 75 -9.82 5.29 13.39
CA LYS A 75 -10.96 5.93 12.70
C LYS A 75 -11.21 7.40 13.00
N GLU A 76 -10.29 8.08 13.68
CA GLU A 76 -10.50 9.49 14.08
C GLU A 76 -10.70 10.45 12.90
N ASN A 77 -10.32 10.05 11.67
CA ASN A 77 -10.43 10.83 10.45
C ASN A 77 -11.20 10.10 9.33
N ASP A 78 -11.66 10.85 8.33
CA ASP A 78 -12.30 10.30 7.11
C ASP A 78 -11.37 9.36 6.32
N THR A 79 -10.06 9.51 6.48
CA THR A 79 -9.03 8.68 5.86
C THR A 79 -8.11 8.08 6.92
N ILE A 80 -7.93 6.76 6.88
CA ILE A 80 -6.91 6.09 7.70
C ILE A 80 -5.57 6.19 6.99
N GLU A 81 -4.58 6.81 7.62
CA GLU A 81 -3.21 6.89 7.09
C GLU A 81 -2.26 5.90 7.78
N ILE A 82 -1.46 5.20 6.97
CA ILE A 82 -0.45 4.26 7.44
C ILE A 82 0.85 4.48 6.68
N SER A 83 1.95 4.68 7.41
CA SER A 83 3.26 4.98 6.82
C SER A 83 4.32 3.90 7.01
N ASN A 84 4.06 2.91 7.88
CA ASN A 84 5.00 1.82 8.13
C ASN A 84 4.56 0.55 7.39
N PRO A 85 5.42 -0.08 6.57
CA PRO A 85 5.07 -1.32 5.86
C PRO A 85 4.82 -2.53 6.79
N PHE A 86 5.25 -2.44 8.06
CA PHE A 86 5.02 -3.45 9.09
C PHE A 86 4.30 -2.80 10.28
N VAL A 87 3.04 -3.16 10.48
CA VAL A 87 2.24 -2.59 11.59
C VAL A 87 2.07 -3.64 12.68
N SER A 88 2.59 -3.37 13.87
CA SER A 88 2.40 -4.25 15.02
C SER A 88 0.93 -4.30 15.43
N PHE A 89 0.42 -5.49 15.73
CA PHE A 89 -0.95 -5.65 16.24
C PHE A 89 -1.09 -5.18 17.70
N ASN A 90 0.01 -5.10 18.46
CA ASN A 90 0.04 -4.65 19.87
C ASN A 90 -1.07 -5.29 20.74
N ASP A 91 -1.39 -6.55 20.50
CA ASP A 91 -2.33 -7.33 21.32
C ASP A 91 -1.58 -8.40 22.12
N SER A 92 -2.26 -8.96 23.12
CA SER A 92 -1.74 -10.05 23.95
C SER A 92 -1.71 -11.40 23.23
N ILE A 93 -2.09 -11.45 21.94
CA ILE A 93 -2.21 -12.68 21.16
C ILE A 93 -0.84 -13.02 20.57
N ASN A 94 -0.14 -13.95 21.23
CA ASN A 94 1.16 -14.43 20.77
C ASN A 94 1.00 -15.57 19.75
N ILE A 95 0.90 -15.22 18.46
CA ILE A 95 0.99 -16.19 17.37
C ILE A 95 2.45 -16.24 16.89
N PRO A 96 3.13 -17.40 16.95
CA PRO A 96 4.47 -17.55 16.42
C PRO A 96 4.54 -17.08 14.96
N ASN A 97 5.48 -16.18 14.67
CA ASN A 97 5.72 -15.61 13.34
C ASN A 97 4.69 -14.59 12.80
N GLU A 98 3.65 -14.21 13.58
CA GLU A 98 2.58 -13.29 13.13
C GLU A 98 2.30 -12.14 14.11
N THR A 99 3.36 -11.41 14.49
CA THR A 99 3.27 -10.25 15.38
C THR A 99 2.95 -8.93 14.67
N TYR A 100 2.98 -8.91 13.33
CA TYR A 100 2.79 -7.71 12.53
C TYR A 100 1.97 -7.95 11.26
N TRP A 101 1.21 -6.95 10.87
CA TRP A 101 0.60 -6.84 9.55
C TRP A 101 1.64 -6.45 8.51
N ARG A 102 1.85 -7.33 7.52
CA ARG A 102 2.67 -7.08 6.33
C ARG A 102 1.83 -6.45 5.22
N ILE A 103 1.85 -5.12 5.13
CA ILE A 103 1.00 -4.36 4.20
C ILE A 103 1.22 -4.76 2.74
N TRP A 104 2.48 -4.98 2.34
CA TRP A 104 2.84 -5.28 0.96
C TRP A 104 2.16 -6.53 0.38
N LEU A 105 1.79 -7.50 1.21
CA LEU A 105 1.04 -8.67 0.76
C LEU A 105 -0.39 -8.29 0.35
N SER A 106 -1.06 -7.46 1.14
CA SER A 106 -2.40 -6.94 0.83
C SER A 106 -2.36 -6.07 -0.43
N ILE A 107 -1.39 -5.15 -0.53
CA ILE A 107 -1.22 -4.29 -1.71
C ILE A 107 -1.02 -5.12 -2.97
N ARG A 108 -0.26 -6.21 -2.90
CA ARG A 108 -0.02 -7.08 -4.05
C ARG A 108 -1.30 -7.62 -4.65
N ILE A 109 -2.18 -8.14 -3.80
CA ILE A 109 -3.42 -8.77 -4.27
C ILE A 109 -4.40 -7.69 -4.73
N LEU A 110 -4.55 -6.60 -3.96
CA LEU A 110 -5.36 -5.46 -4.36
C LEU A 110 -4.94 -4.89 -5.71
N THR A 111 -3.63 -4.85 -6.00
CA THR A 111 -3.10 -4.43 -7.30
C THR A 111 -3.58 -5.36 -8.42
N LYS A 112 -3.52 -6.68 -8.22
CA LYS A 112 -4.00 -7.66 -9.21
C LYS A 112 -5.51 -7.53 -9.45
N GLU A 113 -6.27 -7.21 -8.41
CA GLU A 113 -7.72 -6.99 -8.49
C GLU A 113 -8.12 -5.59 -8.96
N ASN A 114 -7.15 -4.71 -9.28
CA ASN A 114 -7.38 -3.32 -9.63
C ASN A 114 -8.18 -2.53 -8.57
N LYS A 115 -8.00 -2.88 -7.29
CA LYS A 115 -8.65 -2.28 -6.12
C LYS A 115 -7.75 -1.29 -5.36
N VAL A 116 -6.73 -0.77 -6.03
CA VAL A 116 -5.84 0.28 -5.52
C VAL A 116 -5.56 1.30 -6.60
N VAL A 117 -5.31 2.53 -6.17
CA VAL A 117 -4.60 3.54 -6.97
C VAL A 117 -3.22 3.73 -6.35
N ILE A 118 -2.18 3.71 -7.17
CA ILE A 118 -0.80 3.94 -6.73
C ILE A 118 -0.29 5.23 -7.37
N ILE A 119 0.34 6.07 -6.56
CA ILE A 119 0.84 7.38 -6.93
C ILE A 119 2.32 7.45 -6.57
N ASN A 120 3.17 7.89 -7.49
CA ASN A 120 4.59 8.09 -7.22
C ASN A 120 4.88 9.41 -6.48
N SER A 121 6.13 9.65 -6.15
CA SER A 121 6.58 10.85 -5.41
C SER A 121 6.25 12.17 -6.12
N ASN A 122 6.06 12.12 -7.44
CA ASN A 122 5.75 13.28 -8.28
C ASN A 122 4.23 13.51 -8.43
N GLY A 123 3.39 12.76 -7.70
CA GLY A 123 1.93 12.87 -7.79
C GLY A 123 1.32 12.18 -9.01
N ASN A 124 2.11 11.43 -9.80
CA ASN A 124 1.60 10.74 -10.98
C ASN A 124 1.01 9.38 -10.62
N ILE A 125 -0.16 9.08 -11.18
CA ILE A 125 -0.80 7.76 -11.06
C ILE A 125 0.00 6.73 -11.87
N ILE A 126 0.44 5.67 -11.19
CA ILE A 126 1.12 4.53 -11.77
C ILE A 126 0.08 3.62 -12.42
N ARG A 127 0.09 3.55 -13.76
CA ARG A 127 -0.96 2.87 -14.54
C ARG A 127 -0.72 1.38 -14.76
N LYS A 128 0.54 0.96 -14.78
CA LYS A 128 0.92 -0.42 -15.09
C LYS A 128 2.05 -0.86 -14.19
N ILE A 129 1.85 -2.01 -13.55
CA ILE A 129 2.78 -2.57 -12.59
C ILE A 129 3.29 -3.90 -13.12
N LYS A 130 4.60 -4.10 -13.05
CA LYS A 130 5.25 -5.37 -13.36
C LYS A 130 5.76 -6.00 -12.06
N LEU A 131 5.53 -7.30 -11.91
CA LEU A 131 6.15 -8.10 -10.86
C LEU A 131 7.35 -8.81 -11.48
N ILE A 132 8.52 -8.64 -10.88
CA ILE A 132 9.72 -9.38 -11.30
C ILE A 132 10.34 -10.11 -10.12
N ASN A 133 11.00 -11.23 -10.41
CA ASN A 133 11.92 -11.85 -9.48
C ASN A 133 13.30 -11.25 -9.75
N GLU A 134 13.91 -10.63 -8.75
CA GLU A 134 15.32 -10.25 -8.78
C GLU A 134 16.08 -11.19 -7.88
N GLY A 135 17.27 -11.59 -8.28
CA GLY A 135 18.09 -12.41 -7.42
C GLY A 135 19.51 -12.51 -7.90
N ASP A 136 20.40 -12.70 -6.94
CA ASP A 136 21.80 -12.99 -7.20
C ASP A 136 22.12 -14.33 -6.55
N LYS A 137 22.48 -15.31 -7.39
CA LYS A 137 22.88 -16.64 -6.93
C LYS A 137 24.13 -16.57 -6.07
N ASN A 138 25.05 -15.64 -6.35
CA ASN A 138 26.30 -15.49 -5.60
C ASN A 138 26.04 -14.94 -4.20
N ASN A 139 25.03 -14.08 -4.05
CA ASN A 139 24.58 -13.53 -2.77
C ASN A 139 23.40 -14.31 -2.17
N CYS A 140 23.04 -15.45 -2.75
CA CYS A 140 21.99 -16.35 -2.26
C CYS A 140 20.65 -15.68 -1.95
N PHE A 141 20.24 -14.78 -2.82
CA PHE A 141 19.15 -13.88 -2.56
C PHE A 141 18.20 -13.87 -3.75
N ALA A 142 16.90 -14.01 -3.49
CA ALA A 142 15.86 -13.64 -4.43
C ALA A 142 14.82 -12.76 -3.73
N CYS A 143 14.30 -11.79 -4.44
CA CYS A 143 13.18 -11.00 -4.01
C CYS A 143 12.18 -10.80 -5.14
N LYS A 144 10.97 -10.41 -4.77
CA LYS A 144 9.95 -10.02 -5.74
C LYS A 144 9.67 -8.53 -5.62
N VAL A 145 9.70 -7.85 -6.77
CA VAL A 145 9.71 -6.39 -6.85
C VAL A 145 8.50 -5.90 -7.65
N PHE A 146 7.88 -4.83 -7.15
CA PHE A 146 6.91 -4.00 -7.87
C PHE A 146 7.65 -2.94 -8.67
N ILE A 147 7.39 -2.89 -9.98
CA ILE A 147 7.99 -1.91 -10.88
C ILE A 147 6.91 -1.12 -11.60
N ASP A 148 7.09 0.20 -11.70
CA ASP A 148 6.33 1.02 -12.65
C ASP A 148 6.79 0.67 -14.07
N LYS A 149 5.90 0.11 -14.88
CA LYS A 149 6.22 -0.34 -16.24
C LYS A 149 6.62 0.82 -17.16
N MET A 150 6.19 2.05 -16.89
CA MET A 150 6.46 3.21 -17.74
C MET A 150 7.86 3.76 -17.52
N THR A 151 8.28 3.87 -16.26
CA THR A 151 9.57 4.46 -15.87
C THR A 151 10.65 3.42 -15.56
N ASN A 152 10.26 2.15 -15.41
CA ASN A 152 11.09 1.05 -14.91
C ASN A 152 11.60 1.27 -13.48
N GLU A 153 10.98 2.19 -12.73
CA GLU A 153 11.31 2.48 -11.33
C GLU A 153 10.86 1.33 -10.40
N LYS A 154 11.74 0.91 -9.50
CA LYS A 154 11.41 -0.04 -8.43
C LYS A 154 10.63 0.68 -7.34
N LEU A 155 9.39 0.25 -7.13
CA LEU A 155 8.49 0.86 -6.15
C LEU A 155 8.69 0.27 -4.76
N PHE A 156 8.67 -1.06 -4.66
CA PHE A 156 8.92 -1.77 -3.41
C PHE A 156 9.21 -3.25 -3.63
N VAL A 157 9.87 -3.84 -2.63
CA VAL A 157 10.10 -5.29 -2.55
C VAL A 157 9.07 -5.89 -1.60
N TYR A 158 8.29 -6.87 -2.06
CA TYR A 158 7.18 -7.44 -1.28
C TYR A 158 7.45 -8.85 -0.76
N GLU A 159 8.51 -9.49 -1.24
CA GLU A 159 8.90 -10.81 -0.82
C GLU A 159 10.42 -10.93 -0.90
N TYR A 160 11.03 -11.47 0.15
CA TYR A 160 12.46 -11.73 0.26
C TYR A 160 12.66 -13.21 0.59
N ARG A 161 13.55 -13.88 -0.14
CA ARG A 161 13.91 -15.30 0.05
C ARG A 161 15.41 -15.46 0.02
N ARG A 162 15.96 -16.21 0.98
CA ARG A 162 17.34 -16.67 0.96
C ARG A 162 17.37 -18.02 0.23
N ILE A 163 18.15 -18.13 -0.84
CA ILE A 163 18.16 -19.30 -1.75
C ILE A 163 19.39 -20.20 -1.52
N CYS A 164 20.29 -19.85 -0.61
CA CYS A 164 21.51 -20.62 -0.30
C CYS A 164 21.25 -22.03 0.24
N LEU A 165 20.04 -22.28 0.77
CA LEU A 165 19.65 -23.61 1.22
C LEU A 165 18.94 -24.29 0.06
N GLY A 166 19.69 -25.11 -0.68
CA GLY A 166 19.16 -26.02 -1.68
C GLY A 166 18.23 -27.07 -1.07
N ILE A 167 17.03 -26.65 -0.68
CA ILE A 167 15.87 -27.51 -0.59
C ILE A 167 14.75 -26.80 -1.36
N LEU A 168 14.54 -27.31 -2.57
CA LEU A 168 13.38 -27.13 -3.40
C LEU A 168 12.10 -27.15 -2.54
N TYR A 169 11.40 -26.01 -2.49
CA TYR A 169 9.94 -26.07 -2.51
C TYR A 169 9.49 -25.46 -3.83
N GLN A 170 9.43 -26.35 -4.84
CA GLN A 170 8.57 -26.16 -5.99
C GLN A 170 7.13 -26.18 -5.50
N TYR A 171 6.48 -25.02 -5.52
CA TYR A 171 5.02 -24.85 -5.56
C TYR A 171 4.71 -23.59 -6.36
#